data_AF-A0A7W9EXR7-F1
#
_entry.id   AF-A0A7W9EXR7-F1
#
_cell.length_a   1.000
_cell.length_b   1.000
_cell.length_c   1.000
_cell.angle_alpha   90.00
_cell.angle_beta   90.00
_cell.angle_gamma   90.00
#
_symmetry.space_group_name_H-M   'P 1'
#
loop_
_entity.id
_entity.type
_entity.pdbx_description
1 polymer ?
#
loop_
_entity_poly.entity_id
_entity_poly.type
_entity_poly.pdbx_seq_one_letter_code
_entity_poly.pdbx_strand_id
1 'polypeptide(L)'
;MSKTTVALEAAVAVVIENTPTGDIRQTARQHANADKAFAHILKLIGPRIRHFIRQYGLATYWEDAEQCCAICVHRAIQAYDPEKAQFTTFVNWQLRGELQSLRFRLMTDQRPSAKRVDATTMSLHVVSTNSDGDEATLESMVEDTEALAR
;
A
#
# COMPACT_ATOMS: atom_id res chain seq x y z
N MET A 1 26.15 8.15 -9.71
CA MET A 1 24.78 8.02 -9.15
C MET A 1 23.91 9.15 -9.67
N SER A 2 22.61 8.92 -9.89
CA SER A 2 21.67 10.01 -10.23
C SER A 2 21.55 11.00 -9.07
N LYS A 3 21.28 12.28 -9.36
CA LYS A 3 20.99 13.31 -8.34
C LYS A 3 19.86 12.87 -7.39
N THR A 4 18.84 12.20 -7.93
CA THR A 4 17.72 11.65 -7.14
C THR A 4 18.18 10.54 -6.20
N THR A 5 19.05 9.63 -6.66
CA THR A 5 19.59 8.56 -5.81
C THR A 5 20.38 9.13 -4.65
N VAL A 6 21.27 10.10 -4.91
CA VAL A 6 22.07 10.74 -3.85
C VAL A 6 21.18 11.46 -2.84
N ALA A 7 20.19 12.22 -3.31
CA ALA A 7 19.24 12.91 -2.44
C ALA A 7 18.42 11.94 -1.59
N LEU A 8 18.07 10.77 -2.15
CA LEU A 8 17.34 9.74 -1.44
C LEU A 8 18.20 9.11 -0.32
N GLU A 9 19.44 8.73 -0.62
CA GLU A 9 20.37 8.19 0.38
C GLU A 9 20.59 9.18 1.53
N ALA A 10 20.80 10.46 1.20
CA ALA A 10 20.98 11.51 2.21
C ALA A 10 19.74 11.66 3.11
N ALA A 11 18.53 11.65 2.52
CA ALA A 11 17.30 11.76 3.31
C ALA A 11 17.07 10.53 4.20
N VAL A 12 17.40 9.32 3.72
CA VAL A 12 17.33 8.08 4.51
C VAL A 12 18.30 8.13 5.69
N ALA A 13 19.53 8.59 5.46
CA ALA A 13 20.52 8.75 6.53
C ALA A 13 20.02 9.69 7.64
N VAL A 14 19.33 10.79 7.28
CA VAL A 14 18.73 11.71 8.26
C VAL A 14 17.66 11.03 9.11
N VAL A 15 16.81 10.19 8.50
CA VAL A 15 15.81 9.42 9.29
C VAL A 15 16.53 8.51 10.27
N ILE A 16 17.49 7.71 9.81
CA ILE A 16 18.24 6.75 10.64
C ILE A 16 18.96 7.46 11.80
N GLU A 17 19.65 8.58 11.53
CA GLU A 17 20.34 9.37 12.56
C GLU A 17 19.39 9.94 13.63
N ASN A 18 18.16 10.27 13.24
CA ASN A 18 17.16 10.83 14.15
C ASN A 18 16.27 9.75 14.78
N THR A 19 16.45 8.46 14.46
CA THR A 19 15.76 7.33 15.07
C THR A 19 16.66 6.65 16.10
N PRO A 20 16.44 6.87 17.41
CA PRO A 20 17.27 6.27 18.44
C PRO A 20 17.16 4.73 18.44
N THR A 21 18.26 4.06 18.77
CA THR A 21 18.32 2.61 18.96
C THR A 21 18.00 2.24 20.42
N GLY A 22 17.27 1.14 20.61
CA GLY A 22 16.88 0.64 21.93
C GLY A 22 15.75 1.45 22.58
N ASP A 23 15.73 1.49 23.92
CA ASP A 23 14.67 2.12 24.72
C ASP A 23 14.82 3.65 24.92
N ILE A 24 15.72 4.30 24.17
CA ILE A 24 15.91 5.74 24.30
C ILE A 24 14.75 6.47 23.63
N ARG A 25 14.06 7.31 24.40
CA ARG A 25 12.97 8.13 23.89
C ARG A 25 13.50 9.19 22.92
N GLN A 26 12.91 9.23 21.73
CA GLN A 26 13.19 10.25 20.72
C GLN A 26 12.79 11.64 21.23
N THR A 27 13.64 12.64 21.01
CA THR A 27 13.33 14.04 21.31
C THR A 27 12.34 14.62 20.29
N ALA A 28 11.59 15.66 20.68
CA ALA A 28 10.66 16.34 19.77
C ALA A 28 11.35 16.87 18.49
N ARG A 29 12.61 17.34 18.62
CA ARG A 29 13.39 17.82 17.47
C ARG A 29 13.78 16.67 16.54
N GLN A 30 14.22 15.54 17.09
CA GLN A 30 14.53 14.35 16.29
C GLN A 30 13.28 13.84 15.56
N HIS A 31 12.13 13.80 16.22
CA HIS A 31 10.87 13.41 15.61
C HIS A 31 10.53 14.31 14.42
N ALA A 32 10.55 15.63 14.62
CA ALA A 32 10.28 16.58 13.55
C ALA A 32 11.27 16.49 12.38
N ASN A 33 12.54 16.18 12.64
CA ASN A 33 13.56 15.98 11.60
C ASN A 33 13.30 14.69 10.81
N ALA A 34 12.99 13.59 11.51
CA ALA A 34 12.66 12.30 10.89
C ALA A 34 11.42 12.43 10.00
N ASP A 35 10.35 13.08 10.48
CA ASP A 35 9.12 13.30 9.72
C ASP A 35 9.36 14.12 8.44
N LYS A 36 10.13 15.21 8.53
CA LYS A 36 10.49 16.03 7.37
C LYS A 36 11.30 15.26 6.35
N ALA A 37 12.27 14.47 6.82
CA ALA A 37 13.09 13.63 5.95
C ALA A 37 12.25 12.52 5.29
N PHE A 38 11.36 11.89 6.04
CA PHE A 38 10.43 10.88 5.53
C PHE A 38 9.49 11.45 4.46
N ALA A 39 8.88 12.62 4.70
CA ALA A 39 8.07 13.30 3.70
C ALA A 39 8.87 13.64 2.43
N HIS A 40 10.15 14.03 2.59
CA HIS A 40 11.03 14.26 1.45
C HIS A 40 11.35 12.97 0.68
N ILE A 41 11.58 11.85 1.37
CA ILE A 41 11.76 10.53 0.76
C ILE A 41 10.53 10.16 -0.08
N LEU A 42 9.32 10.29 0.48
CA LEU A 42 8.08 9.99 -0.23
C LEU A 42 7.93 10.85 -1.50
N LYS A 43 8.31 12.14 -1.43
CA LYS A 43 8.32 13.02 -2.60
C LYS A 43 9.32 12.56 -3.68
N LEU A 44 10.52 12.12 -3.29
CA LEU A 44 11.55 11.65 -4.22
C LEU A 44 11.15 10.34 -4.91
N ILE A 45 10.54 9.40 -4.18
CA ILE A 45 10.13 8.10 -4.72
C ILE A 45 8.76 8.13 -5.39
N GLY A 46 7.96 9.17 -5.17
CA GLY A 46 6.60 9.33 -5.69
C GLY A 46 6.41 8.93 -7.16
N PRO A 47 7.22 9.42 -8.12
CA PRO A 47 7.11 9.01 -9.52
C PRO A 47 7.21 7.49 -9.73
N ARG A 48 8.04 6.82 -8.94
CA ARG A 48 8.23 5.37 -9.02
C ARG A 48 7.08 4.60 -8.36
N ILE A 49 6.58 5.06 -7.22
CA ILE A 49 5.33 4.54 -6.62
C ILE A 49 4.21 4.59 -7.65
N ARG A 50 3.99 5.76 -8.27
CA ARG A 50 2.97 5.94 -9.31
C ARG A 50 3.15 5.02 -10.53
N HIS A 51 4.39 4.73 -10.90
CA HIS A 51 4.68 3.76 -11.96
C HIS A 51 4.29 2.34 -11.53
N PHE A 52 4.71 1.90 -10.34
CA PHE A 52 4.39 0.57 -9.86
C PHE A 52 2.90 0.36 -9.62
N ILE A 53 2.18 1.31 -9.01
CA ILE A 53 0.72 1.21 -8.82
C ILE A 53 0.02 0.89 -10.15
N ARG A 54 0.40 1.58 -11.23
CA ARG A 54 -0.15 1.31 -12.58
C ARG A 54 0.29 -0.05 -13.12
N GLN A 55 1.56 -0.42 -12.98
CA GLN A 55 2.08 -1.71 -13.46
C GLN A 55 1.40 -2.91 -12.77
N TYR A 56 1.08 -2.78 -11.48
CA TYR A 56 0.37 -3.82 -10.73
C TYR A 56 -1.15 -3.79 -10.94
N GLY A 57 -1.68 -2.84 -11.72
CA GLY A 57 -3.11 -2.74 -12.04
C GLY A 57 -3.97 -2.11 -10.93
N LEU A 58 -3.36 -1.45 -9.95
CA LEU A 58 -4.02 -0.95 -8.74
C LEU A 58 -4.54 0.49 -8.89
N ALA A 59 -4.78 0.97 -10.11
CA ALA A 59 -5.17 2.36 -10.35
C ALA A 59 -6.53 2.72 -9.72
N THR A 60 -7.47 1.77 -9.68
CA THR A 60 -8.78 1.91 -9.01
C THR A 60 -8.69 1.85 -7.49
N TYR A 61 -7.56 1.41 -6.94
CA TYR A 61 -7.27 1.28 -5.51
C TYR A 61 -6.12 2.22 -5.11
N TRP A 62 -6.12 3.42 -5.67
CA TRP A 62 -4.98 4.32 -5.61
C TRP A 62 -4.59 4.65 -4.17
N GLU A 63 -5.56 5.02 -3.34
CA GLU A 63 -5.35 5.43 -1.96
C GLU A 63 -4.74 4.29 -1.12
N ASP A 64 -5.33 3.09 -1.20
CA ASP A 64 -4.80 1.89 -0.52
C ASP A 64 -3.37 1.56 -0.98
N ALA A 65 -3.12 1.64 -2.28
CA ALA A 65 -1.81 1.35 -2.84
C ALA A 65 -0.76 2.39 -2.44
N GLU A 66 -1.13 3.67 -2.35
CA GLU A 66 -0.26 4.74 -1.88
C GLU A 66 0.10 4.57 -0.39
N GLN A 67 -0.89 4.29 0.46
CA GLN A 67 -0.67 4.01 1.88
C GLN A 67 0.21 2.77 2.08
N CYS A 68 -0.08 1.69 1.34
CA CYS A 68 0.73 0.47 1.35
C CYS A 68 2.20 0.77 0.97
N CYS A 69 2.43 1.59 -0.05
CA CYS A 69 3.77 2.02 -0.42
C CYS A 69 4.44 2.89 0.66
N ALA A 70 3.72 3.78 1.33
CA ALA A 70 4.27 4.61 2.40
C ALA A 70 4.72 3.76 3.60
N ILE A 71 3.90 2.80 4.02
CA ILE A 71 4.24 1.83 5.08
C ILE A 71 5.44 0.97 4.66
N CYS A 72 5.46 0.52 3.41
CA CYS A 72 6.58 -0.23 2.83
C CYS A 72 7.89 0.57 2.91
N VAL A 73 7.88 1.85 2.52
CA VAL A 73 9.06 2.73 2.59
C VAL A 73 9.51 2.91 4.04
N HIS A 74 8.59 3.11 4.98
CA HIS A 74 8.93 3.23 6.40
C HIS A 74 9.65 1.97 6.92
N ARG A 75 9.08 0.78 6.65
CA ARG A 75 9.70 -0.50 7.00
C ARG A 75 11.03 -0.73 6.29
N ALA A 76 11.14 -0.32 5.03
CA ALA A 76 12.36 -0.42 4.26
C ALA A 76 13.48 0.43 4.89
N ILE A 77 13.18 1.62 5.43
CA ILE A 77 14.19 2.43 6.14
C ILE A 77 14.69 1.69 7.39
N GLN A 78 13.79 1.07 8.16
CA GLN A 78 14.16 0.33 9.37
C GLN A 78 15.04 -0.89 9.10
N ALA A 79 14.82 -1.57 7.97
CA ALA A 79 15.57 -2.74 7.56
C ALA A 79 16.75 -2.42 6.62
N TYR A 80 17.02 -1.14 6.35
CA TYR A 80 18.02 -0.74 5.38
C TYR A 80 19.43 -0.98 5.89
N ASP A 81 20.25 -1.62 5.06
CA ASP A 81 21.67 -1.84 5.29
C ASP A 81 22.45 -1.29 4.07
N PRO A 82 23.13 -0.14 4.22
CA PRO A 82 23.84 0.51 3.12
C PRO A 82 25.06 -0.27 2.63
N GLU A 83 25.56 -1.26 3.41
CA GLU A 83 26.67 -2.12 2.98
C GLU A 83 26.20 -3.19 1.98
N LYS A 84 24.92 -3.55 2.01
CA LYS A 84 24.36 -4.61 1.15
C LYS A 84 23.86 -4.10 -0.20
N ALA A 85 23.23 -2.93 -0.23
CA ALA A 85 22.67 -2.36 -1.45
C ALA A 85 22.39 -0.86 -1.29
N GLN A 86 22.26 -0.16 -2.42
CA GLN A 86 21.67 1.18 -2.43
C GLN A 86 20.19 1.12 -2.04
N PHE A 87 19.70 2.13 -1.32
CA PHE A 87 18.32 2.22 -0.86
C PHE A 87 17.35 2.17 -2.03
N THR A 88 17.66 2.85 -3.16
CA THR A 88 16.81 2.79 -4.36
C THR A 88 16.61 1.37 -4.88
N THR A 89 17.63 0.51 -4.77
CA THR A 89 17.54 -0.88 -5.22
C THR A 89 16.70 -1.68 -4.22
N PHE A 90 17.01 -1.54 -2.93
CA PHE A 90 16.31 -2.23 -1.86
C PHE A 90 14.81 -1.91 -1.82
N VAL A 91 14.46 -0.62 -1.78
CA VAL A 91 13.07 -0.16 -1.69
C VAL A 91 12.24 -0.57 -2.91
N ASN A 92 12.86 -0.64 -4.11
CA ASN A 92 12.15 -1.12 -5.30
C ASN A 92 11.69 -2.56 -5.16
N TRP A 93 12.50 -3.41 -4.52
CA TRP A 93 12.14 -4.82 -4.30
C TRP A 93 11.02 -4.93 -3.27
N GLN A 94 11.10 -4.14 -2.18
CA GLN A 94 10.06 -4.10 -1.16
C GLN A 94 8.71 -3.63 -1.74
N LEU A 95 8.71 -2.54 -2.51
CA LEU A 95 7.50 -2.00 -3.15
C LEU A 95 6.81 -3.02 -4.07
N ARG A 96 7.59 -3.79 -4.84
CA ARG A 96 7.05 -4.85 -5.70
C ARG A 96 6.37 -5.95 -4.90
N GLY A 97 6.98 -6.40 -3.81
CA GLY A 97 6.42 -7.43 -2.93
C GLY A 97 5.11 -6.98 -2.29
N GLU A 98 5.09 -5.78 -1.73
CA GLU A 98 3.93 -5.21 -1.04
C GLU A 98 2.76 -4.95 -2.00
N LEU A 99 3.01 -4.37 -3.19
CA LEU A 99 1.96 -4.15 -4.19
C LEU A 99 1.43 -5.46 -4.78
N GLN A 100 2.30 -6.47 -4.95
CA GLN A 100 1.84 -7.80 -5.35
C GLN A 100 0.95 -8.45 -4.28
N SER A 101 1.32 -8.31 -3.01
CA SER A 101 0.52 -8.78 -1.86
C SER A 101 -0.83 -8.07 -1.79
N LEU A 102 -0.86 -6.75 -1.98
CA LEU A 102 -2.10 -5.97 -2.03
C LEU A 102 -3.01 -6.44 -3.17
N ARG A 103 -2.45 -6.60 -4.38
CA ARG A 103 -3.18 -7.13 -5.54
C ARG A 103 -3.83 -8.48 -5.24
N PHE A 104 -3.09 -9.41 -4.62
CA PHE A 104 -3.63 -10.72 -4.30
C PHE A 104 -4.81 -10.67 -3.31
N ARG A 105 -4.85 -9.67 -2.43
CA ARG A 105 -5.95 -9.49 -1.46
C ARG A 105 -7.17 -8.82 -2.08
N LEU A 106 -6.97 -7.82 -2.94
CA LEU A 106 -8.06 -7.03 -3.52
C LEU A 106 -8.68 -7.69 -4.76
N MET A 107 -7.88 -8.39 -5.56
CA MET A 107 -8.29 -8.96 -6.85
C MET A 107 -8.36 -10.49 -6.77
N THR A 108 -9.23 -10.99 -5.91
CA THR A 108 -9.43 -12.44 -5.69
C THR A 108 -10.02 -13.12 -6.92
N ASP A 109 -10.84 -12.39 -7.68
CA ASP A 109 -11.41 -12.73 -8.98
C ASP A 109 -10.35 -12.95 -10.07
N GLN A 110 -9.22 -12.24 -10.02
CA GLN A 110 -8.13 -12.41 -10.98
C GLN A 110 -7.29 -13.68 -10.77
N ARG A 111 -7.52 -14.44 -9.69
CA ARG A 111 -6.80 -15.69 -9.40
C ARG A 111 -7.18 -16.78 -10.41
N PRO A 112 -6.26 -17.69 -10.77
CA PRO A 112 -6.57 -18.77 -11.71
C PRO A 112 -7.77 -19.65 -11.29
N SER A 113 -7.98 -19.86 -9.99
CA SER A 113 -9.12 -20.61 -9.47
C SER A 113 -10.46 -19.89 -9.67
N ALA A 114 -10.49 -18.56 -9.47
CA ALA A 114 -11.69 -17.76 -9.69
C ALA A 114 -12.06 -17.69 -11.18
N LYS A 115 -11.05 -17.54 -12.06
CA LYS A 115 -11.25 -17.58 -13.52
C LYS A 115 -11.84 -18.91 -14.03
N ARG A 116 -11.57 -20.04 -13.37
CA ARG A 116 -12.12 -21.35 -13.76
C ARG A 116 -13.62 -21.48 -13.53
N VAL A 117 -14.16 -20.69 -12.61
CA VAL A 117 -15.58 -20.70 -12.23
C VAL A 117 -16.28 -19.40 -12.61
N ASP A 118 -15.62 -18.56 -13.42
CA ASP A 118 -16.09 -17.23 -13.82
C ASP A 118 -16.52 -16.34 -12.63
N ALA A 119 -15.83 -16.48 -11.49
CA ALA A 119 -16.11 -15.69 -10.30
C ALA A 119 -15.67 -14.24 -10.50
N THR A 120 -16.57 -13.31 -10.16
CA THR A 120 -16.34 -11.86 -10.27
C THR A 120 -16.61 -11.19 -8.93
N THR A 121 -15.80 -10.19 -8.57
CA THR A 121 -16.06 -9.35 -7.40
C THR A 121 -17.15 -8.32 -7.72
N MET A 122 -18.23 -8.31 -6.95
CA MET A 122 -19.35 -7.36 -7.09
C MET A 122 -19.46 -6.51 -5.83
N SER A 123 -19.88 -5.24 -5.99
CA SER A 123 -20.24 -4.39 -4.85
C SER A 123 -21.62 -4.79 -4.32
N LEU A 124 -21.78 -4.85 -3.00
CA LEU A 124 -23.06 -5.13 -2.34
C LEU A 124 -24.13 -4.07 -2.66
N HIS A 125 -23.70 -2.85 -2.98
CA HIS A 125 -24.60 -1.75 -3.35
C HIS A 125 -24.88 -1.70 -4.86
N VAL A 126 -24.48 -2.71 -5.64
CA VAL A 126 -24.94 -2.85 -7.02
C VAL A 126 -26.45 -3.05 -7.00
N VAL A 127 -27.16 -2.18 -7.71
CA VAL A 127 -28.59 -2.33 -7.99
C VAL A 127 -28.75 -3.44 -9.01
N SER A 128 -29.54 -4.45 -8.65
CA SER A 128 -29.91 -5.58 -9.49
C SER A 128 -31.43 -5.64 -9.62
N THR A 129 -31.91 -6.01 -10.79
CA THR A 129 -33.34 -6.26 -11.01
C THR A 129 -33.68 -7.62 -10.43
N ASN A 130 -34.59 -7.67 -9.47
CA ASN A 130 -35.09 -8.94 -8.91
C ASN A 130 -36.03 -9.64 -9.92
N SER A 131 -36.48 -10.86 -9.60
CA SER A 131 -37.36 -11.65 -10.48
C SER A 131 -38.69 -10.99 -10.79
N ASP A 132 -39.12 -10.04 -9.96
CA ASP A 132 -40.40 -9.35 -10.04
C ASP A 132 -40.29 -8.00 -10.78
N GLY A 133 -39.07 -7.64 -11.24
CA GLY A 133 -38.82 -6.42 -11.99
C GLY A 133 -38.47 -5.20 -11.14
N ASP A 134 -38.46 -5.34 -9.81
CA ASP A 134 -38.10 -4.27 -8.89
C ASP A 134 -36.57 -4.15 -8.75
N GLU A 135 -36.10 -2.91 -8.65
CA GLU A 135 -34.70 -2.59 -8.40
C GLU A 135 -34.38 -2.77 -6.91
N ALA A 136 -33.50 -3.73 -6.60
CA ALA A 136 -33.04 -4.00 -5.25
C ALA A 136 -31.51 -4.10 -5.21
N THR A 137 -30.89 -3.69 -4.11
CA THR A 137 -29.45 -3.88 -3.93
C THR A 137 -29.16 -5.33 -3.53
N LEU A 138 -27.99 -5.86 -3.92
CA LEU A 138 -27.55 -7.19 -3.46
C LEU A 138 -27.53 -7.28 -1.93
N GLU A 139 -27.20 -6.18 -1.25
CA GLU A 139 -27.29 -6.06 0.21
C GLU A 139 -28.70 -6.40 0.74
N SER A 140 -29.74 -5.76 0.20
CA SER A 140 -31.13 -5.99 0.63
C SER A 140 -31.64 -7.42 0.34
N MET A 141 -31.03 -8.11 -0.63
CA MET A 141 -31.39 -9.48 -0.99
C MET A 141 -30.71 -10.53 -0.09
N VAL A 142 -29.62 -10.18 0.58
CA VAL A 142 -28.83 -11.07 1.44
C VAL A 142 -29.08 -10.81 2.92
N GLU A 143 -29.59 -9.62 3.27
CA GLU A 143 -29.89 -9.24 4.65
C GLU A 143 -30.93 -10.17 5.28
N ASP A 144 -30.50 -10.90 6.33
CA ASP A 144 -31.38 -11.73 7.16
C ASP A 144 -31.86 -10.93 8.36
N THR A 145 -33.09 -10.42 8.27
CA THR A 145 -33.72 -9.61 9.33
C THR A 145 -33.98 -10.38 10.63
N GLU A 146 -33.91 -11.71 10.62
CA GLU A 146 -34.07 -12.54 11.82
C GLU A 146 -32.74 -12.94 12.48
N ALA A 147 -31.59 -12.54 11.91
CA ALA A 147 -30.27 -12.96 12.39
C ALA A 147 -29.97 -12.56 13.86
N LEU A 148 -30.58 -11.48 14.36
CA LEU A 148 -30.43 -11.00 15.74
C LEU A 148 -31.58 -11.40 16.67
N ALA A 149 -32.58 -12.15 16.19
CA ALA A 149 -33.71 -12.60 16.98
C ALA A 149 -33.34 -13.84 17.84
N ARG A 150 -32.39 -13.68 18.78
CA ARG A 150 -32.14 -14.61 19.90
C ARG A 150 -31.66 -13.89 21.14
#